data_AF-A0A957GBU8-F1
#
_entry.id   AF-A0A957GBU8-F1
#
_cell.length_a   1.000
_cell.length_b   1.000
_cell.length_c   1.000
_cell.angle_alpha   90.00
_cell.angle_beta   90.00
_cell.angle_gamma   90.00
#
_symmetry.space_group_name_H-M   'P 1'
#
loop_
_entity.id
_entity.type
_entity.pdbx_description
1 polymer ?
#
loop_
_entity_poly.entity_id
_entity_poly.type
_entity_poly.pdbx_seq_one_letter_code
_entity_poly.pdbx_strand_id
1 'polypeptide(L)'
;LWQFVTVPRPGRRAVFFSGLATVGSSLLAAGWWFWRNWRLYGSPLGLATHDRTSWAIRDPADLASPYLRWLEVFRSYWAGFGWGTIRPPGWVYSLLLGFTLLALLGLAWAAWRWWRRPPAPTGPRLGITPLLYLLLATTLLLTMLFLESWMRRVSAPYGRLLFPAIGAIALLLVSGWHRLHPRLPLLACAFAGGLALLAPWLIIRPAYTPPPPLTAAEVAALPPGPGWRFLDPAGTPVAELVSITPLVTSLDTNPAYDQTLPVQVCWRALAQTERPYTVLLHVIGPENTLVANRRTYPGLGLWPTHLWTPGDVICDLTRVLIRTTQVPQTLAYQLEIGLLDDAATGGSDARLVAVDAQGQPLNATFTGRVRLAAPNTLQVQPQAGGPPIQLVDYELAARWTPGREAPFRLTWTAAAPLPGDYQTFVHLRDPANGQNVAQADGPPLAGWYPTSWWPAGEAVTDWRNFPLPADLPPGRYRLVVGFYDLAGQQRVGQEFDLGLVEVQP
;
A
#
# COMPACT_ATOMS: atom_id res chain seq x y z
N LEU A 1 43.40 33.97 -12.41
CA LEU A 1 43.10 35.24 -11.70
C LEU A 1 42.26 34.97 -10.45
N TRP A 2 42.85 34.31 -9.44
CA TRP A 2 42.35 34.34 -8.06
C TRP A 2 43.45 35.03 -7.26
N GLN A 3 43.47 36.37 -7.30
CA GLN A 3 44.24 37.12 -6.31
C GLN A 3 43.52 36.91 -4.99
N PHE A 4 44.05 36.00 -4.16
CA PHE A 4 43.60 35.83 -2.79
C PHE A 4 43.81 37.17 -2.09
N VAL A 5 42.71 37.88 -1.82
CA VAL A 5 42.70 39.01 -0.90
C VAL A 5 43.40 38.53 0.38
N THR A 6 44.53 39.14 0.71
CA THR A 6 45.23 38.89 1.97
C THR A 6 44.36 39.45 3.09
N VAL A 7 43.45 38.64 3.61
CA VAL A 7 42.71 38.98 4.83
C VAL A 7 43.74 38.93 5.97
N PRO A 8 44.01 40.06 6.66
CA PRO A 8 44.87 40.05 7.83
C PRO A 8 44.29 39.08 8.86
N ARG A 9 45.15 38.34 9.59
CA ARG A 9 44.68 37.46 10.67
C ARG A 9 43.84 38.28 11.65
N PRO A 10 42.54 38.02 11.81
CA PRO A 10 41.76 38.70 12.83
C PRO A 10 42.37 38.40 14.19
N GLY A 11 42.52 39.43 15.04
CA GLY A 11 42.96 39.23 16.41
C GLY A 11 42.02 38.25 17.14
N ARG A 12 42.54 37.51 18.13
CA ARG A 12 41.74 36.53 18.92
C ARG A 12 40.41 37.11 19.42
N ARG A 13 40.39 38.40 19.78
CA ARG A 13 39.18 39.14 20.15
C ARG A 13 38.16 39.22 19.01
N ALA A 14 38.59 39.55 17.80
CA ALA A 14 37.68 39.66 16.65
C ALA A 14 37.05 38.31 16.27
N VAL A 15 37.81 37.21 16.35
CA VAL A 15 37.27 35.84 16.15
C VAL A 15 36.25 35.50 17.23
N PHE A 16 36.57 35.79 18.50
CA PHE A 16 35.66 35.57 19.62
C PHE A 16 34.36 36.36 19.48
N PHE A 17 34.43 37.67 19.21
CA PHE A 17 33.25 38.50 19.00
C PHE A 17 32.44 38.09 17.77
N SER A 18 33.08 37.67 16.68
CA SER A 18 32.37 37.17 15.50
C SER A 18 31.65 35.85 15.80
N GLY A 19 32.27 34.96 16.56
CA GLY A 19 31.64 33.72 17.04
C GLY A 19 30.44 34.01 17.95
N LEU A 20 30.61 34.95 18.89
CA LEU A 20 29.55 35.35 19.82
C LEU A 20 28.38 36.03 19.09
N ALA A 21 28.67 36.88 18.10
CA ALA A 21 27.65 37.47 17.24
C ALA A 21 26.91 36.41 16.39
N THR A 22 27.62 35.41 15.87
CA THR A 22 27.01 34.31 15.11
C THR A 22 26.09 33.45 15.97
N VAL A 23 26.54 33.07 17.17
CA VAL A 23 25.72 32.32 18.14
C VAL A 23 24.55 33.17 18.62
N GLY A 24 24.79 34.43 18.99
CA GLY A 24 23.77 35.36 19.43
C GLY A 24 22.69 35.59 18.38
N SER A 25 23.07 35.84 17.12
CA SER A 25 22.12 35.99 16.01
C SER A 25 21.32 34.71 15.75
N SER A 26 21.95 33.54 15.82
CA SER A 26 21.25 32.24 15.70
C SER A 26 20.24 32.02 16.83
N LEU A 27 20.59 32.38 18.07
CA LEU A 27 19.69 32.28 19.23
C LEU A 27 18.55 33.29 19.15
N LEU A 28 18.79 34.51 18.66
CA LEU A 28 17.71 35.48 18.44
C LEU A 28 16.76 35.02 17.32
N ALA A 29 17.29 34.47 16.23
CA ALA A 29 16.48 34.02 15.11
C ALA A 29 15.66 32.75 15.44
N ALA A 30 16.26 31.77 16.12
CA ALA A 30 15.68 30.44 16.28
C ALA A 30 15.53 29.97 17.74
N GLY A 31 16.11 30.67 18.72
CA GLY A 31 16.09 30.27 20.14
C GLY A 31 14.69 30.17 20.73
N TRP A 32 13.79 31.07 20.34
CA TRP A 32 12.39 31.06 20.78
C TRP A 32 11.66 29.76 20.39
N TRP A 33 12.02 29.15 19.26
CA TRP A 33 11.43 27.89 18.78
C TRP A 33 11.73 26.73 19.73
N PHE A 34 12.98 26.63 20.21
CA PHE A 34 13.38 25.61 21.17
C PHE A 34 12.68 25.81 22.53
N TRP A 35 12.55 27.05 22.98
CA TRP A 35 11.80 27.36 24.21
C TRP A 35 10.30 27.04 24.08
N ARG A 36 9.69 27.42 22.95
CA ARG A 36 8.30 27.04 22.62
C ARG A 36 8.11 25.53 22.65
N ASN A 37 9.00 24.76 22.01
CA ASN A 37 8.92 23.30 22.01
C ASN A 37 9.07 22.72 23.41
N TRP A 38 9.95 23.29 24.24
CA TRP A 38 10.07 22.89 25.63
C TRP A 38 8.75 23.11 26.39
N ARG A 39 8.11 24.28 26.22
CA ARG A 39 6.84 24.61 26.89
C ARG A 39 5.68 23.73 26.43
N LEU A 40 5.60 23.40 25.14
CA LEU A 40 4.50 22.64 24.56
C LEU A 40 4.68 21.12 24.68
N TYR A 41 5.91 20.63 24.53
CA TYR A 41 6.21 19.20 24.36
C TYR A 41 7.14 18.63 25.43
N GLY A 42 7.61 19.45 26.38
CA GLY A 42 8.56 19.02 27.41
C GLY A 42 9.96 18.70 26.86
N SER A 43 10.27 19.07 25.62
CA SER A 43 11.55 18.80 24.96
C SER A 43 11.90 19.92 23.98
N PRO A 44 13.16 20.42 23.95
CA PRO A 44 13.54 21.50 23.04
C PRO A 44 13.47 21.10 21.56
N LEU A 45 13.71 19.83 21.26
CA LEU A 45 13.66 19.30 19.89
C LEU A 45 12.27 18.81 19.48
N GLY A 46 11.38 18.54 20.46
CA GLY A 46 10.01 18.07 20.20
C GLY A 46 9.90 16.73 19.46
N LEU A 47 10.98 15.94 19.35
CA LEU A 47 11.03 14.74 18.52
C LEU A 47 9.97 13.68 18.88
N ALA A 48 9.63 13.53 20.17
CA ALA A 48 8.62 12.58 20.63
C ALA A 48 7.21 12.83 20.07
N THR A 49 6.93 14.02 19.55
CA THR A 49 5.65 14.31 18.89
C THR A 49 5.51 13.59 17.55
N HIS A 50 6.63 13.27 16.89
CA HIS A 50 6.63 12.62 15.59
C HIS A 50 6.20 11.15 15.69
N ASP A 51 6.45 10.52 16.84
CA ASP A 51 6.01 9.15 17.16
C ASP A 51 4.47 9.03 17.25
N ARG A 52 3.76 10.16 17.28
CA ARG A 52 2.28 10.23 17.32
C ARG A 52 1.65 10.53 15.96
N THR A 53 2.45 10.72 14.92
CA THR A 53 1.95 11.00 13.57
C THR A 53 1.50 9.71 12.88
N SER A 54 0.70 9.84 11.82
CA SER A 54 0.33 8.72 10.93
C SER A 54 1.53 8.09 10.21
N TRP A 55 2.68 8.76 10.22
CA TRP A 55 3.92 8.35 9.56
C TRP A 55 4.93 7.75 10.54
N ALA A 56 4.56 7.63 11.82
CA ALA A 56 5.41 7.01 12.82
C ALA A 56 5.59 5.52 12.51
N ILE A 57 6.83 5.05 12.55
CA ILE A 57 7.15 3.64 12.43
C ILE A 57 6.90 3.00 13.79
N ARG A 58 5.90 2.12 13.86
CA ARG A 58 5.46 1.47 15.10
C ARG A 58 6.07 0.07 15.26
N ASP A 59 6.29 -0.62 14.16
CA ASP A 59 6.94 -1.93 14.13
C ASP A 59 8.35 -1.81 13.53
N PRO A 60 9.40 -2.26 14.24
CA PRO A 60 10.75 -2.38 13.67
C PRO A 60 10.82 -3.17 12.34
N ALA A 61 9.90 -4.11 12.11
CA ALA A 61 9.81 -4.87 10.88
C ALA A 61 9.43 -4.01 9.65
N ASP A 62 8.73 -2.89 9.87
CA ASP A 62 8.35 -1.96 8.80
C ASP A 62 9.53 -1.08 8.33
N LEU A 63 10.67 -1.10 9.05
CA LEU A 63 11.85 -0.37 8.62
C LEU A 63 12.48 -1.04 7.39
N ALA A 64 12.31 -0.39 6.23
CA ALA A 64 13.10 -0.69 5.04
C ALA A 64 14.61 -0.70 5.36
N SER A 65 15.38 -1.53 4.68
CA SER A 65 16.82 -1.65 4.94
C SER A 65 17.52 -0.28 4.87
N PRO A 66 18.56 -0.03 5.69
CA PRO A 66 19.26 1.26 5.69
C PRO A 66 19.72 1.69 4.29
N TYR A 67 20.17 0.74 3.48
CA TYR A 67 20.58 0.96 2.09
C TYR A 67 19.44 1.53 1.22
N LEU A 68 18.24 0.93 1.26
CA LEU A 68 17.11 1.39 0.47
C LEU A 68 16.64 2.79 0.90
N ARG A 69 16.67 3.09 2.21
CA ARG A 69 16.37 4.43 2.71
C ARG A 69 17.35 5.47 2.18
N TRP A 70 18.65 5.20 2.28
CA TRP A 70 19.67 6.14 1.80
C TRP A 70 19.68 6.27 0.27
N LEU A 71 19.31 5.23 -0.46
CA LEU A 71 19.08 5.31 -1.91
C LEU A 71 17.91 6.24 -2.24
N GLU A 72 16.83 6.19 -1.47
CA GLU A 72 15.67 7.08 -1.62
C GLU A 72 16.02 8.54 -1.25
N VAL A 73 16.78 8.73 -0.18
CA VAL A 73 17.33 10.04 0.21
C VAL A 73 18.18 10.60 -0.93
N PHE A 74 19.05 9.80 -1.54
CA PHE A 74 19.89 10.24 -2.67
C PHE A 74 19.04 10.67 -3.88
N ARG A 75 18.07 9.84 -4.28
CA ARG A 75 17.19 10.14 -5.43
C ARG A 75 16.39 11.41 -5.23
N SER A 76 15.79 11.56 -4.04
CA SER A 76 14.97 12.72 -3.70
C SER A 76 15.78 13.98 -3.38
N TYR A 77 17.04 13.87 -2.96
CA TYR A 77 17.95 15.03 -2.81
C TYR A 77 18.21 15.70 -4.15
N TRP A 78 18.48 14.90 -5.19
CA TRP A 78 18.85 15.44 -6.50
C TRP A 78 17.66 15.80 -7.38
N ALA A 79 16.77 14.85 -7.66
CA ALA A 79 15.72 15.02 -8.67
C ALA A 79 14.53 14.09 -8.41
N GLY A 80 14.07 14.00 -7.16
CA GLY A 80 12.78 13.39 -6.83
C GLY A 80 11.77 14.49 -6.53
N PHE A 81 10.83 14.72 -7.43
CA PHE A 81 9.84 15.78 -7.31
C PHE A 81 8.58 15.31 -6.57
N GLY A 82 7.81 16.27 -6.04
CA GLY A 82 6.64 16.01 -5.21
C GLY A 82 7.01 15.29 -3.90
N TRP A 83 6.47 14.08 -3.72
CA TRP A 83 6.80 13.21 -2.58
C TRP A 83 7.91 12.20 -2.90
N GLY A 84 8.77 12.53 -3.88
CA GLY A 84 9.82 11.64 -4.38
C GLY A 84 9.31 10.60 -5.38
N THR A 85 8.05 10.70 -5.84
CA THR A 85 7.41 9.76 -6.76
C THR A 85 7.66 10.11 -8.23
N ILE A 86 7.82 11.40 -8.55
CA ILE A 86 8.09 11.88 -9.90
C ILE A 86 9.61 11.93 -10.09
N ARG A 87 10.14 11.11 -10.99
CA ARG A 87 11.58 10.89 -11.14
C ARG A 87 12.02 10.95 -12.60
N PRO A 88 13.22 11.48 -12.90
CA PRO A 88 13.85 11.26 -14.19
C PRO A 88 14.19 9.77 -14.42
N PRO A 89 14.52 9.40 -15.67
CA PRO A 89 15.02 8.07 -15.98
C PRO A 89 16.27 7.68 -15.18
N GLY A 90 16.47 6.38 -14.97
CA GLY A 90 17.54 5.84 -14.13
C GLY A 90 18.96 6.33 -14.47
N TRP A 91 19.25 6.56 -15.76
CA TRP A 91 20.56 7.03 -16.21
C TRP A 91 20.94 8.41 -15.63
N VAL A 92 19.96 9.28 -15.34
CA VAL A 92 20.20 10.58 -14.71
C VAL A 92 20.79 10.38 -13.33
N TYR A 93 20.24 9.46 -12.54
CA TYR A 93 20.77 9.12 -11.23
C TYR A 93 22.14 8.44 -11.31
N SER A 94 22.39 7.61 -12.31
CA SER A 94 23.72 7.01 -12.53
C SER A 94 24.78 8.07 -12.81
N LEU A 95 24.48 9.12 -13.59
CA LEU A 95 25.39 10.24 -13.83
C LEU A 95 25.62 11.08 -12.57
N LEU A 96 24.57 11.41 -11.83
CA LEU A 96 24.68 12.14 -10.56
C LEU A 96 25.49 11.36 -9.52
N LEU A 97 25.31 10.04 -9.48
CA LEU A 97 26.10 9.16 -8.63
C LEU A 97 27.56 9.14 -9.09
N GLY A 98 27.81 9.04 -10.39
CA GLY A 98 29.15 9.12 -10.98
C GLY A 98 29.86 10.42 -10.60
N PHE A 99 29.20 11.58 -10.75
CA PHE A 99 29.75 12.87 -10.29
C PHE A 99 30.02 12.86 -8.78
N THR A 100 29.10 12.34 -7.97
CA THR A 100 29.30 12.25 -6.52
C THR A 100 30.53 11.40 -6.17
N LEU A 101 30.71 10.24 -6.82
CA LEU A 101 31.87 9.35 -6.62
C LEU A 101 33.18 10.00 -7.06
N LEU A 102 33.18 10.74 -8.18
CA LEU A 102 34.35 11.51 -8.63
C LEU A 102 34.72 12.61 -7.62
N ALA A 103 33.75 13.30 -7.03
CA ALA A 103 34.06 14.26 -5.96
C ALA A 103 34.71 13.58 -4.76
N LEU A 104 34.15 12.46 -4.29
CA LEU A 104 34.70 11.70 -3.18
C LEU A 104 36.14 11.21 -3.48
N LEU A 105 36.40 10.71 -4.69
CA LEU A 105 37.73 10.31 -5.12
C LEU A 105 38.71 11.49 -5.09
N GLY A 106 38.30 12.67 -5.55
CA GLY A 106 39.13 13.88 -5.51
C GLY A 106 39.43 14.37 -4.09
N LEU A 107 38.46 14.28 -3.18
CA LEU A 107 38.66 14.58 -1.76
C LEU A 107 39.60 13.57 -1.09
N ALA A 108 39.41 12.27 -1.35
CA ALA A 108 40.28 11.21 -0.84
C ALA A 108 41.72 11.38 -1.34
N TRP A 109 41.90 11.72 -2.62
CA TRP A 109 43.19 12.02 -3.20
C TRP A 109 43.85 13.26 -2.57
N ALA A 110 43.08 14.32 -2.31
CA ALA A 110 43.56 15.51 -1.61
C ALA A 110 44.01 15.19 -0.18
N ALA A 111 43.23 14.41 0.57
CA ALA A 111 43.56 13.97 1.91
C ALA A 111 44.82 13.10 1.93
N TRP A 112 44.92 12.13 1.01
CA TRP A 112 46.09 11.28 0.87
C TRP A 112 47.36 12.07 0.53
N ARG A 113 47.25 13.05 -0.37
CA ARG A 113 48.37 13.94 -0.72
C ARG A 113 48.83 14.78 0.47
N TRP A 114 47.89 15.30 1.27
CA TRP A 114 48.21 16.02 2.51
C TRP A 114 48.89 15.12 3.55
N TRP A 115 48.46 13.86 3.67
CA TRP A 115 49.08 12.92 4.57
C TRP A 115 50.51 12.54 4.14
N ARG A 116 50.72 12.30 2.84
CA ARG A 116 52.06 11.94 2.31
C ARG A 116 53.04 13.10 2.25
N ARG A 117 52.56 14.33 2.05
CA ARG A 117 53.38 15.55 1.99
C ARG A 117 52.73 16.62 2.85
N PRO A 118 52.86 16.53 4.19
CA PRO A 118 52.35 17.57 5.06
C PRO A 118 53.03 18.89 4.70
N PRO A 119 52.27 20.00 4.57
CA PRO A 119 52.87 21.29 4.28
C PRO A 119 53.92 21.64 5.34
N ALA A 120 55.05 22.23 4.92
CA ALA A 120 56.12 22.61 5.83
C ALA A 120 55.57 23.52 6.96
N PRO A 121 56.01 23.36 8.22
CA PRO A 121 55.53 24.18 9.35
C PRO A 121 55.86 25.68 9.25
N THR A 122 56.58 26.10 8.22
CA THR A 122 57.13 27.45 8.09
C THR A 122 56.16 28.41 7.42
N GLY A 123 55.27 28.97 8.24
CA GLY A 123 54.53 30.19 7.94
C GLY A 123 53.26 30.33 8.77
N PRO A 124 52.74 31.56 8.99
CA PRO A 124 51.47 31.83 9.69
C PRO A 124 50.22 31.31 8.94
N ARG A 125 50.38 30.35 8.03
CA ARG A 125 49.34 29.80 7.15
C ARG A 125 49.06 28.33 7.46
N LEU A 126 49.34 27.89 8.69
CA LEU A 126 48.79 26.63 9.22
C LEU A 126 47.25 26.63 9.08
N GLY A 127 46.74 25.90 8.09
CA GLY A 127 45.64 24.97 8.31
C GLY A 127 44.19 25.44 8.19
N ILE A 128 43.87 26.65 7.70
CA ILE A 128 42.45 27.04 7.52
C ILE A 128 41.73 26.06 6.57
N THR A 129 42.42 25.57 5.54
CA THR A 129 41.87 24.65 4.55
C THR A 129 41.45 23.29 5.14
N PRO A 130 42.33 22.49 5.78
CA PRO A 130 41.91 21.21 6.39
C PRO A 130 40.88 21.38 7.50
N LEU A 131 40.96 22.45 8.30
CA LEU A 131 39.96 22.75 9.32
C LEU A 131 38.58 23.05 8.70
N LEU A 132 38.55 23.77 7.57
CA LEU A 132 37.32 24.00 6.82
C LEU A 132 36.75 22.70 6.26
N TYR A 133 37.55 21.84 5.64
CA TYR A 133 37.06 20.52 5.17
C TYR A 133 36.52 19.68 6.32
N LEU A 134 37.20 19.68 7.47
CA LEU A 134 36.73 18.99 8.67
C LEU A 134 35.40 19.57 9.15
N LEU A 135 35.25 20.90 9.19
CA LEU A 135 33.99 21.54 9.55
C LEU A 135 32.86 21.15 8.59
N LEU A 136 33.08 21.27 7.27
CA LEU A 136 32.07 20.93 6.26
C LEU A 136 31.68 19.44 6.33
N ALA A 137 32.66 18.54 6.47
CA ALA A 137 32.44 17.11 6.63
C ALA A 137 31.69 16.80 7.93
N THR A 138 32.02 17.49 9.02
CA THR A 138 31.35 17.32 10.31
C THR A 138 29.90 17.80 10.24
N THR A 139 29.64 18.95 9.62
CA THR A 139 28.28 19.45 9.40
C THR A 139 27.44 18.48 8.58
N LEU A 140 28.00 17.94 7.49
CA LEU A 140 27.34 16.92 6.68
C LEU A 140 27.08 15.65 7.49
N LEU A 141 28.08 15.13 8.19
CA LEU A 141 27.98 13.92 9.00
C LEU A 141 26.92 14.06 10.10
N LEU A 142 26.92 15.15 10.86
CA LEU A 142 25.92 15.40 11.91
C LEU A 142 24.50 15.46 11.33
N THR A 143 24.33 16.11 10.18
CA THR A 143 23.03 16.17 9.49
C THR A 143 22.58 14.78 9.01
N MET A 144 23.49 13.99 8.46
CA MET A 144 23.21 12.61 8.04
C MET A 144 22.86 11.70 9.22
N LEU A 145 23.59 11.81 10.34
CA LEU A 145 23.32 11.04 11.56
C LEU A 145 21.98 11.42 12.18
N PHE A 146 21.65 12.72 12.21
CA PHE A 146 20.34 13.18 12.66
C PHE A 146 19.22 12.67 11.76
N LEU A 147 19.41 12.73 10.44
CA LEU A 147 18.45 12.21 9.47
C LEU A 147 18.27 10.69 9.64
N GLU A 148 19.35 9.91 9.79
CA GLU A 148 19.25 8.46 10.06
C GLU A 148 18.50 8.17 11.37
N SER A 149 18.79 8.94 12.43
CA SER A 149 18.09 8.81 13.70
C SER A 149 16.59 9.10 13.56
N TRP A 150 16.23 10.10 12.77
CA TRP A 150 14.84 10.49 12.53
C TRP A 150 14.09 9.52 11.60
N MET A 151 14.73 9.05 10.51
CA MET A 151 14.16 8.06 9.57
C MET A 151 13.90 6.69 10.21
N ARG A 152 14.47 6.42 11.39
CA ARG A 152 14.14 5.22 12.18
C ARG A 152 12.84 5.34 12.95
N ARG A 153 12.31 6.56 13.10
CA ARG A 153 11.07 6.85 13.82
C ARG A 153 9.92 7.18 12.87
N VAL A 154 10.22 7.71 11.68
CA VAL A 154 9.23 8.20 10.72
C VAL A 154 9.53 7.66 9.33
N SER A 155 8.50 7.20 8.61
CA SER A 155 8.58 6.63 7.26
C SER A 155 8.71 7.72 6.17
N ALA A 156 9.72 8.59 6.29
CA ALA A 156 9.90 9.74 5.41
C ALA A 156 11.37 9.93 4.94
N PRO A 157 11.97 8.99 4.20
CA PRO A 157 13.38 9.04 3.81
C PRO A 157 13.66 10.03 2.65
N TYR A 158 13.50 11.34 2.91
CA TYR A 158 13.61 12.38 1.89
C TYR A 158 14.91 13.19 1.96
N GLY A 159 15.59 13.29 0.82
CA GLY A 159 16.81 14.06 0.62
C GLY A 159 16.69 15.55 0.86
N ARG A 160 15.50 16.15 0.73
CA ARG A 160 15.27 17.56 1.11
C ARG A 160 15.63 17.86 2.57
N LEU A 161 15.63 16.84 3.44
CA LEU A 161 16.04 16.96 4.83
C LEU A 161 17.56 17.14 5.00
N LEU A 162 18.35 16.97 3.93
CA LEU A 162 19.77 17.32 3.89
C LEU A 162 20.03 18.78 3.49
N PHE A 163 18.99 19.58 3.17
CA PHE A 163 19.15 20.98 2.79
C PHE A 163 19.86 21.86 3.83
N PRO A 164 19.74 21.62 5.16
CA PRO A 164 20.58 22.31 6.14
C PRO A 164 22.09 22.15 5.89
N ALA A 165 22.52 21.05 5.25
CA ALA A 165 23.91 20.79 4.88
C ALA A 165 24.23 21.11 3.41
N ILE A 166 23.33 21.74 2.64
CA ILE A 166 23.50 21.94 1.19
C ILE A 166 24.77 22.72 0.84
N GLY A 167 25.12 23.73 1.63
CA GLY A 167 26.36 24.50 1.45
C GLY A 167 27.61 23.64 1.66
N ALA A 168 27.60 22.77 2.68
CA ALA A 168 28.68 21.83 2.93
C ALA A 168 28.80 20.81 1.79
N ILE A 169 27.69 20.23 1.36
CA ILE A 169 27.65 19.27 0.24
C ILE A 169 28.19 19.93 -1.03
N ALA A 170 27.69 21.10 -1.42
CA ALA A 170 28.10 21.79 -2.64
C ALA A 170 29.60 22.13 -2.64
N LEU A 171 30.12 22.67 -1.53
CA LEU A 171 31.54 23.01 -1.40
C LEU A 171 32.44 21.76 -1.46
N LEU A 172 32.03 20.67 -0.81
CA LEU A 172 32.76 19.40 -0.85
C LEU A 172 32.76 18.79 -2.26
N LEU A 173 31.61 18.80 -2.94
CA LEU A 173 31.49 18.29 -4.32
C LEU A 173 32.37 19.07 -5.29
N VAL A 174 32.22 20.39 -5.33
CA VAL A 174 33.00 21.28 -6.22
C VAL A 174 34.49 21.17 -5.95
N SER A 175 34.88 21.14 -4.67
CA SER A 175 36.27 20.97 -4.28
C SER A 175 36.83 19.62 -4.73
N GLY A 176 36.09 18.53 -4.53
CA GLY A 176 36.48 17.19 -4.95
C GLY A 176 36.68 17.10 -6.46
N TRP A 177 35.71 17.58 -7.24
CA TRP A 177 35.81 17.64 -8.70
C TRP A 177 37.03 18.43 -9.18
N HIS A 178 37.25 19.60 -8.60
CA HIS A 178 38.36 20.47 -8.98
C HIS A 178 39.74 19.82 -8.72
N ARG A 179 39.85 18.95 -7.71
CA ARG A 179 41.08 18.21 -7.39
C ARG A 179 41.42 17.15 -8.44
N LEU A 180 40.42 16.54 -9.07
CA LEU A 180 40.64 15.60 -10.15
C LEU A 180 40.89 16.31 -11.49
N HIS A 181 40.07 17.31 -11.82
CA HIS A 181 40.22 18.05 -13.08
C HIS A 181 39.48 19.40 -13.04
N PRO A 182 40.07 20.50 -13.56
CA PRO A 182 39.50 21.84 -13.45
C PRO A 182 38.16 22.03 -14.18
N ARG A 183 37.86 21.22 -15.21
CA ARG A 183 36.59 21.28 -15.96
C ARG A 183 35.45 20.47 -15.35
N LEU A 184 35.72 19.53 -14.44
CA LEU A 184 34.67 18.67 -13.87
C LEU A 184 33.58 19.45 -13.11
N PRO A 185 33.89 20.50 -12.32
CA PRO A 185 32.84 21.31 -11.70
C PRO A 185 31.90 21.95 -12.72
N LEU A 186 32.45 22.45 -13.82
CA LEU A 186 31.65 23.06 -14.88
C LEU A 186 30.71 22.04 -15.52
N LEU A 187 31.20 20.84 -15.84
CA LEU A 187 30.40 19.77 -16.44
C LEU A 187 29.28 19.30 -15.49
N ALA A 188 29.60 19.08 -14.21
CA ALA A 188 28.64 18.65 -13.21
C ALA A 188 27.56 19.73 -12.95
N CYS A 189 27.96 20.99 -12.82
CA CYS A 189 27.02 22.11 -12.66
C CYS A 189 26.19 22.36 -13.91
N ALA A 190 26.77 22.24 -15.11
CA ALA A 190 26.03 22.37 -16.36
C ALA A 190 24.98 21.25 -16.50
N PHE A 191 25.34 20.02 -16.14
CA PHE A 191 24.39 18.91 -16.12
C PHE A 191 23.25 19.14 -15.11
N ALA A 192 23.58 19.47 -13.86
CA ALA A 192 22.58 19.73 -12.82
C ALA A 192 21.69 20.95 -13.15
N GLY A 193 22.28 22.03 -13.67
CA GLY A 193 21.56 23.22 -14.12
C GLY A 193 20.66 22.94 -15.32
N GLY A 194 21.14 22.17 -16.30
CA GLY A 194 20.35 21.72 -17.44
C GLY A 194 19.17 20.86 -17.01
N LEU A 195 19.38 19.91 -16.08
CA LEU A 195 18.32 19.12 -15.49
C LEU A 195 17.28 20.01 -14.78
N ALA A 196 17.73 20.99 -13.97
CA ALA A 196 16.83 21.91 -13.27
C ALA A 196 16.00 22.78 -14.22
N LEU A 197 16.58 23.25 -15.33
CA LEU A 197 15.88 24.06 -16.33
C LEU A 197 14.89 23.25 -17.17
N LEU A 198 15.22 21.99 -17.49
CA LEU A 198 14.41 21.14 -18.35
C LEU A 198 13.36 20.31 -17.59
N ALA A 199 13.59 20.03 -16.30
CA ALA A 199 12.69 19.21 -15.48
C ALA A 199 11.23 19.68 -15.48
N PRO A 200 10.89 20.99 -15.40
CA PRO A 200 9.51 21.44 -15.48
C PRO A 200 8.78 20.96 -16.73
N TRP A 201 9.47 20.91 -17.87
CA TRP A 201 8.88 20.60 -19.18
C TRP A 201 8.94 19.11 -19.53
N LEU A 202 10.05 18.45 -19.21
CA LEU A 202 10.30 17.06 -19.61
C LEU A 202 9.87 16.03 -18.55
N ILE A 203 9.74 16.45 -17.29
CA ILE A 203 9.47 15.54 -16.17
C ILE A 203 8.18 15.92 -15.45
N ILE A 204 8.07 17.17 -15.00
CA ILE A 204 6.95 17.60 -14.15
C ILE A 204 5.68 17.74 -14.98
N ARG A 205 5.68 18.53 -16.06
CA ARG A 205 4.47 18.75 -16.87
C ARG A 205 3.83 17.43 -17.35
N PRO A 206 4.56 16.46 -17.95
CA PRO A 206 3.97 15.19 -18.37
C PRO A 206 3.44 14.34 -17.20
N ALA A 207 4.04 14.45 -16.01
CA ALA A 207 3.55 13.74 -14.82
C ALA A 207 2.21 14.29 -14.31
N TYR A 208 1.84 15.52 -14.68
CA TYR A 208 0.58 16.16 -14.32
C TYR A 208 -0.39 16.30 -15.51
N THR A 209 -0.04 15.83 -16.70
CA THR A 209 -1.01 15.77 -17.80
C THR A 209 -1.95 14.58 -17.56
N PRO A 210 -3.27 14.81 -17.45
CA PRO A 210 -4.22 13.70 -17.34
C PRO A 210 -4.14 12.81 -18.59
N PRO A 211 -4.41 11.50 -18.46
CA PRO A 211 -4.53 10.63 -19.62
C PRO A 211 -5.63 11.15 -20.55
N PRO A 212 -5.53 11.00 -21.88
CA PRO A 212 -6.64 11.33 -22.75
C PRO A 212 -7.85 10.43 -22.49
N PRO A 213 -9.09 10.90 -22.73
CA PRO A 213 -10.27 10.04 -22.66
C PRO A 213 -10.22 8.96 -23.75
N LEU A 214 -10.91 7.84 -23.50
CA LEU A 214 -10.96 6.72 -24.44
C LEU A 214 -11.79 7.07 -25.68
N THR A 215 -11.34 6.55 -26.83
CA THR A 215 -12.09 6.61 -28.09
C THR A 215 -13.29 5.67 -28.07
N ALA A 216 -14.29 5.91 -28.93
CA ALA A 216 -15.48 5.06 -29.02
C ALA A 216 -15.15 3.57 -29.29
N ALA A 217 -14.11 3.30 -30.09
CA ALA A 217 -13.66 1.94 -30.37
C ALA A 217 -13.05 1.26 -29.14
N GLU A 218 -12.26 2.00 -28.35
CA GLU A 218 -11.70 1.48 -27.09
C GLU A 218 -12.79 1.24 -26.05
N VAL A 219 -13.78 2.15 -25.96
CA VAL A 219 -14.94 1.96 -25.07
C VAL A 219 -15.74 0.73 -25.45
N ALA A 220 -15.94 0.48 -26.75
CA ALA A 220 -16.64 -0.72 -27.24
C ALA A 220 -15.87 -2.02 -26.99
N ALA A 221 -14.55 -1.95 -26.80
CA ALA A 221 -13.70 -3.09 -26.45
C ALA A 221 -13.62 -3.36 -24.94
N LEU A 222 -14.17 -2.48 -24.09
CA LEU A 222 -14.19 -2.70 -22.65
C LEU A 222 -15.09 -3.90 -22.28
N PRO A 223 -14.77 -4.65 -21.22
CA PRO A 223 -15.68 -5.64 -20.66
C PRO A 223 -17.03 -4.99 -20.30
N PRO A 224 -18.16 -5.67 -20.52
CA PRO A 224 -19.48 -5.12 -20.21
C PRO A 224 -19.56 -4.84 -18.72
N GLY A 225 -19.82 -3.58 -18.36
CA GLY A 225 -20.10 -3.20 -16.99
C GLY A 225 -21.60 -3.08 -16.70
N PRO A 226 -21.93 -2.76 -15.45
CA PRO A 226 -23.32 -2.76 -15.00
C PRO A 226 -24.13 -1.53 -15.43
N GLY A 227 -23.48 -0.48 -15.98
CA GLY A 227 -24.16 0.74 -16.45
C GLY A 227 -24.80 1.56 -15.32
N TRP A 228 -24.32 1.40 -14.09
CA TRP A 228 -24.85 2.10 -12.92
C TRP A 228 -24.52 3.59 -12.97
N ARG A 229 -25.48 4.42 -12.58
CA ARG A 229 -25.34 5.88 -12.57
C ARG A 229 -25.31 6.39 -11.14
N PHE A 230 -24.41 7.33 -10.85
CA PHE A 230 -24.26 7.95 -9.54
C PHE A 230 -24.86 9.35 -9.58
N LEU A 231 -25.74 9.62 -8.63
CA LEU A 231 -26.47 10.87 -8.52
C LEU A 231 -25.75 11.81 -7.55
N ASP A 232 -25.63 13.08 -7.92
CA ASP A 232 -25.22 14.11 -6.98
C ASP A 232 -26.30 14.37 -5.91
N PRO A 233 -26.02 15.18 -4.88
CA PRO A 233 -27.03 15.50 -3.85
C PRO A 233 -28.29 16.20 -4.35
N ALA A 234 -28.29 16.75 -5.58
CA ALA A 234 -29.47 17.32 -6.22
C ALA A 234 -30.27 16.26 -7.02
N GLY A 235 -29.80 15.01 -7.08
CA GLY A 235 -30.43 13.92 -7.81
C GLY A 235 -30.05 13.84 -9.30
N THR A 236 -29.05 14.61 -9.74
CA THR A 236 -28.59 14.63 -11.14
C THR A 236 -27.55 13.53 -11.36
N PRO A 237 -27.69 12.67 -12.39
CA PRO A 237 -26.65 11.70 -12.75
C PRO A 237 -25.37 12.41 -13.19
N VAL A 238 -24.27 12.19 -12.46
CA VAL A 238 -22.97 12.84 -12.75
C VAL A 238 -21.96 11.89 -13.39
N ALA A 239 -22.04 10.59 -13.07
CA ALA A 239 -21.11 9.59 -13.56
C ALA A 239 -21.81 8.25 -13.79
N GLU A 240 -21.39 7.53 -14.82
CA GLU A 240 -21.81 6.15 -15.11
C GLU A 240 -20.62 5.21 -14.99
N LEU A 241 -20.80 4.08 -14.30
CA LEU A 241 -19.83 3.00 -14.23
C LEU A 241 -19.92 2.13 -15.49
N VAL A 242 -19.05 2.40 -16.45
CA VAL A 242 -19.00 1.72 -17.76
C VAL A 242 -18.44 0.32 -17.63
N SER A 243 -17.39 0.15 -16.83
CA SER A 243 -16.73 -1.13 -16.63
C SER A 243 -15.94 -1.14 -15.34
N ILE A 244 -15.83 -2.30 -14.72
CA ILE A 244 -14.96 -2.53 -13.56
C ILE A 244 -14.44 -3.95 -13.65
N THR A 245 -13.11 -4.10 -13.62
CA THR A 245 -12.47 -5.39 -13.86
C THR A 245 -11.23 -5.52 -12.98
N PRO A 246 -11.22 -6.46 -12.02
CA PRO A 246 -9.98 -6.82 -11.36
C PRO A 246 -9.05 -7.49 -12.39
N LEU A 247 -7.81 -6.99 -12.53
CA LEU A 247 -6.85 -7.57 -13.48
C LEU A 247 -6.33 -8.94 -13.04
N VAL A 248 -6.56 -9.29 -11.78
CA VAL A 248 -6.34 -10.62 -11.21
C VAL A 248 -7.59 -11.03 -10.44
N THR A 249 -8.10 -12.22 -10.73
CA THR A 249 -9.29 -12.79 -10.06
C THR A 249 -8.93 -13.61 -8.84
N SER A 250 -7.64 -13.94 -8.67
CA SER A 250 -7.10 -14.69 -7.55
C SER A 250 -5.76 -14.09 -7.12
N LEU A 251 -5.61 -13.86 -5.81
CA LEU A 251 -4.40 -13.33 -5.21
C LEU A 251 -4.01 -14.19 -3.99
N ASP A 252 -2.85 -14.82 -4.04
CA ASP A 252 -2.32 -15.58 -2.93
C ASP A 252 -1.50 -14.67 -2.02
N THR A 253 -2.04 -14.34 -0.85
CA THR A 253 -1.39 -13.39 0.07
C THR A 253 -0.11 -13.98 0.64
N ASN A 254 0.93 -13.15 0.73
CA ASN A 254 2.23 -13.56 1.24
C ASN A 254 2.40 -13.09 2.68
N PRO A 255 2.74 -13.96 3.65
CA PRO A 255 2.97 -13.54 5.04
C PRO A 255 4.16 -12.59 5.19
N ALA A 256 5.08 -12.56 4.23
CA ALA A 256 6.28 -11.72 4.28
C ALA A 256 6.06 -10.28 3.77
N TYR A 257 5.03 -10.01 2.97
CA TYR A 257 4.79 -8.67 2.43
C TYR A 257 3.33 -8.45 1.98
N ASP A 258 2.85 -7.23 2.19
CA ASP A 258 1.57 -6.77 1.67
C ASP A 258 1.56 -6.77 0.14
N GLN A 259 0.39 -7.04 -0.45
CA GLN A 259 0.20 -7.12 -1.89
C GLN A 259 -0.83 -6.08 -2.35
N THR A 260 -0.86 -5.78 -3.64
CA THR A 260 -1.87 -4.87 -4.22
C THR A 260 -2.77 -5.61 -5.18
N LEU A 261 -4.08 -5.43 -5.04
CA LEU A 261 -5.09 -5.85 -6.00
C LEU A 261 -5.30 -4.74 -7.04
N PRO A 262 -4.84 -4.90 -8.30
CA PRO A 262 -5.12 -3.98 -9.38
C PRO A 262 -6.56 -4.15 -9.91
N VAL A 263 -7.36 -3.09 -9.85
CA VAL A 263 -8.71 -3.03 -10.38
C VAL A 263 -8.81 -1.89 -11.39
N GLN A 264 -9.12 -2.22 -12.63
CA GLN A 264 -9.44 -1.22 -13.64
C GLN A 264 -10.88 -0.76 -13.44
N VAL A 265 -11.10 0.55 -13.33
CA VAL A 265 -12.42 1.15 -13.15
C VAL A 265 -12.61 2.22 -14.23
N CYS A 266 -13.66 2.08 -15.03
CA CYS A 266 -13.97 2.96 -16.14
C CYS A 266 -15.28 3.71 -15.89
N TRP A 267 -15.20 5.03 -15.98
CA TRP A 267 -16.29 5.96 -15.74
C TRP A 267 -16.63 6.73 -17.00
N ARG A 268 -17.91 6.98 -17.25
CA ARG A 268 -18.37 7.97 -18.21
C ARG A 268 -18.90 9.19 -17.48
N ALA A 269 -18.43 10.36 -17.84
CA ALA A 269 -18.96 11.61 -17.32
C ALA A 269 -20.35 11.90 -17.93
N LEU A 270 -21.37 12.09 -17.10
CA LEU A 270 -22.73 12.37 -17.56
C LEU A 270 -23.07 13.87 -17.44
N ALA A 271 -22.52 14.54 -16.43
CA ALA A 271 -22.69 15.96 -16.20
C ALA A 271 -21.42 16.56 -15.61
N GLN A 272 -21.26 17.87 -15.75
CA GLN A 272 -20.16 18.59 -15.11
C GLN A 272 -20.45 18.76 -13.61
N THR A 273 -19.50 18.42 -12.76
CA THR A 273 -19.65 18.55 -11.30
C THR A 273 -18.99 19.84 -10.81
N GLU A 274 -19.60 20.54 -9.84
CA GLU A 274 -19.02 21.75 -9.26
C GLU A 274 -17.82 21.46 -8.34
N ARG A 275 -17.82 20.26 -7.73
CA ARG A 275 -16.83 19.81 -6.78
C ARG A 275 -16.30 18.42 -7.14
N PRO A 276 -15.09 18.05 -6.68
CA PRO A 276 -14.56 16.72 -6.90
C PRO A 276 -15.25 15.67 -6.01
N TYR A 277 -15.58 14.52 -6.58
CA TYR A 277 -15.97 13.32 -5.85
C TYR A 277 -14.81 12.32 -5.77
N THR A 278 -14.75 11.58 -4.67
CA THR A 278 -13.73 10.57 -4.41
C THR A 278 -14.25 9.19 -4.79
N VAL A 279 -13.47 8.43 -5.56
CA VAL A 279 -13.78 7.02 -5.85
C VAL A 279 -13.44 6.18 -4.63
N LEU A 280 -14.42 5.40 -4.19
CA LEU A 280 -14.32 4.40 -3.15
C LEU A 280 -14.28 3.02 -3.78
N LEU A 281 -13.26 2.24 -3.44
CA LEU A 281 -13.19 0.81 -3.75
C LEU A 281 -12.94 0.02 -2.47
N HIS A 282 -13.84 -0.88 -2.15
CA HIS A 282 -13.84 -1.71 -0.95
C HIS A 282 -13.71 -3.19 -1.32
N VAL A 283 -12.98 -3.92 -0.48
CA VAL A 283 -12.95 -5.37 -0.46
C VAL A 283 -13.67 -5.81 0.81
N ILE A 284 -14.82 -6.45 0.63
CA ILE A 284 -15.74 -6.82 1.71
C ILE A 284 -15.74 -8.34 1.88
N GLY A 285 -15.60 -8.80 3.12
CA GLY A 285 -15.71 -10.19 3.52
C GLY A 285 -17.07 -10.51 4.18
N PRO A 286 -17.17 -11.70 4.79
CA PRO A 286 -18.34 -12.10 5.58
C PRO A 286 -18.74 -11.05 6.62
N GLU A 287 -20.03 -10.98 6.94
CA GLU A 287 -20.57 -10.07 7.97
C GLU A 287 -20.26 -8.58 7.73
N ASN A 288 -20.10 -8.17 6.46
CA ASN A 288 -19.71 -6.82 6.06
C ASN A 288 -18.35 -6.37 6.61
N THR A 289 -17.44 -7.31 6.86
CA THR A 289 -16.08 -7.00 7.32
C THR A 289 -15.31 -6.27 6.21
N LEU A 290 -14.77 -5.09 6.52
CA LEU A 290 -13.93 -4.33 5.59
C LEU A 290 -12.49 -4.87 5.64
N VAL A 291 -12.12 -5.67 4.65
CA VAL A 291 -10.77 -6.26 4.54
C VAL A 291 -9.76 -5.23 4.05
N ALA A 292 -10.13 -4.49 3.00
CA ALA A 292 -9.29 -3.46 2.43
C ALA A 292 -10.13 -2.36 1.81
N ASN A 293 -9.56 -1.16 1.73
CA ASN A 293 -10.17 -0.05 1.03
C ASN A 293 -9.15 0.77 0.26
N ARG A 294 -9.63 1.46 -0.76
CA ARG A 294 -8.91 2.51 -1.46
C ARG A 294 -9.85 3.67 -1.73
N ARG A 295 -9.40 4.87 -1.35
CA ARG A 295 -10.05 6.13 -1.66
C ARG A 295 -9.10 7.00 -2.46
N THR A 296 -9.55 7.48 -3.60
CA THR A 296 -8.75 8.35 -4.46
C THR A 296 -9.64 9.20 -5.36
N TYR A 297 -9.20 10.40 -5.70
CA TYR A 297 -9.78 11.08 -6.85
C TYR A 297 -9.43 10.30 -8.13
N PRO A 298 -10.31 10.32 -9.15
CA PRO A 298 -10.02 9.73 -10.44
C PRO A 298 -8.75 10.30 -11.10
N GLY A 299 -8.19 9.58 -12.08
CA GLY A 299 -6.87 9.87 -12.62
C GLY A 299 -5.75 9.67 -11.59
N LEU A 300 -5.98 8.82 -10.57
CA LEU A 300 -5.10 8.67 -9.39
C LEU A 300 -4.74 10.00 -8.70
N GLY A 301 -5.66 10.96 -8.70
CA GLY A 301 -5.44 12.31 -8.15
C GLY A 301 -5.24 13.40 -9.19
N LEU A 302 -5.02 13.05 -10.46
CA LEU A 302 -4.73 14.00 -11.53
C LEU A 302 -5.97 14.49 -12.28
N TRP A 303 -7.09 13.75 -12.20
CA TRP A 303 -8.27 14.06 -12.98
C TRP A 303 -9.57 13.92 -12.17
N PRO A 304 -9.75 14.78 -11.14
CA PRO A 304 -10.97 14.80 -10.34
C PRO A 304 -12.23 15.08 -11.19
N THR A 305 -13.40 14.65 -10.69
CA THR A 305 -14.66 14.66 -11.45
C THR A 305 -15.11 16.04 -11.95
N HIS A 306 -14.75 17.13 -11.26
CA HIS A 306 -15.12 18.49 -11.70
C HIS A 306 -14.36 18.95 -12.96
N LEU A 307 -13.29 18.24 -13.33
CA LEU A 307 -12.52 18.46 -14.55
C LEU A 307 -12.93 17.51 -15.67
N TRP A 308 -13.95 16.68 -15.48
CA TRP A 308 -14.44 15.79 -16.51
C TRP A 308 -15.31 16.58 -17.51
N THR A 309 -15.15 16.28 -18.79
CA THR A 309 -16.05 16.77 -19.84
C THR A 309 -17.20 15.77 -20.01
N PRO A 310 -18.48 16.19 -19.98
CA PRO A 310 -19.59 15.29 -20.24
C PRO A 310 -19.40 14.50 -21.56
N GLY A 311 -19.59 13.19 -21.50
CA GLY A 311 -19.39 12.27 -22.60
C GLY A 311 -18.05 11.52 -22.58
N ASP A 312 -17.01 12.09 -21.94
CA ASP A 312 -15.71 11.45 -21.82
C ASP A 312 -15.80 10.13 -21.05
N VAL A 313 -15.07 9.12 -21.51
CA VAL A 313 -14.86 7.85 -20.80
C VAL A 313 -13.43 7.77 -20.33
N ILE A 314 -13.24 7.53 -19.04
CA ILE A 314 -11.95 7.57 -18.36
C ILE A 314 -11.77 6.25 -17.61
N CYS A 315 -10.62 5.61 -17.75
CA CYS A 315 -10.30 4.37 -17.04
C CYS A 315 -9.09 4.55 -16.12
N ASP A 316 -9.26 4.21 -14.85
CA ASP A 316 -8.22 4.22 -13.84
C ASP A 316 -7.79 2.81 -13.47
N LEU A 317 -6.48 2.62 -13.28
CA LEU A 317 -5.94 1.41 -12.66
C LEU A 317 -5.75 1.65 -11.16
N THR A 318 -6.80 1.39 -10.39
CA THR A 318 -6.83 1.55 -8.94
C THR A 318 -6.17 0.35 -8.27
N ARG A 319 -5.14 0.61 -7.43
CA ARG A 319 -4.46 -0.45 -6.66
C ARG A 319 -4.93 -0.42 -5.21
N VAL A 320 -5.62 -1.47 -4.78
CA VAL A 320 -6.06 -1.66 -3.39
C VAL A 320 -4.98 -2.41 -2.63
N LEU A 321 -4.52 -1.88 -1.50
CA LEU A 321 -3.54 -2.57 -0.64
C LEU A 321 -4.25 -3.66 0.16
N ILE A 322 -3.83 -4.91 -0.02
CA ILE A 322 -4.29 -6.07 0.72
C ILE A 322 -3.23 -6.41 1.75
N ARG A 323 -3.56 -6.18 3.02
CA ARG A 323 -2.68 -6.58 4.12
C ARG A 323 -2.94 -8.03 4.45
N THR A 324 -1.88 -8.82 4.50
CA THR A 324 -1.98 -10.26 4.74
C THR A 324 -2.63 -10.58 6.10
N THR A 325 -2.46 -9.72 7.10
CA THR A 325 -3.09 -9.83 8.42
C THR A 325 -4.60 -9.59 8.42
N GLN A 326 -5.15 -9.01 7.35
CA GLN A 326 -6.58 -8.70 7.21
C GLN A 326 -7.35 -9.75 6.41
N VAL A 327 -6.67 -10.80 5.93
CA VAL A 327 -7.29 -11.92 5.20
C VAL A 327 -7.30 -13.16 6.10
N PRO A 328 -8.31 -13.31 6.99
CA PRO A 328 -8.33 -14.37 7.99
C PRO A 328 -8.56 -15.76 7.38
N GLN A 329 -9.21 -15.82 6.22
CA GLN A 329 -9.56 -17.07 5.54
C GLN A 329 -9.54 -16.89 4.02
N THR A 330 -9.25 -17.97 3.31
CA THR A 330 -9.37 -18.02 1.84
C THR A 330 -10.83 -18.03 1.44
N LEU A 331 -11.28 -16.96 0.78
CA LEU A 331 -12.67 -16.75 0.36
C LEU A 331 -12.74 -15.99 -0.97
N ALA A 332 -13.91 -15.97 -1.59
CA ALA A 332 -14.28 -15.09 -2.68
C ALA A 332 -14.87 -13.77 -2.12
N TYR A 333 -13.99 -12.81 -1.82
CA TYR A 333 -14.34 -11.49 -1.28
C TYR A 333 -15.05 -10.63 -2.32
N GLN A 334 -16.00 -9.82 -1.88
CA GLN A 334 -16.78 -8.95 -2.76
C GLN A 334 -16.10 -7.60 -2.98
N LEU A 335 -16.20 -7.07 -4.19
CA LEU A 335 -15.77 -5.72 -4.54
C LEU A 335 -16.97 -4.77 -4.50
N GLU A 336 -16.87 -3.72 -3.69
CA GLU A 336 -17.85 -2.64 -3.63
C GLU A 336 -17.22 -1.36 -4.18
N ILE A 337 -17.94 -0.66 -5.08
CA ILE A 337 -17.49 0.60 -5.69
C ILE A 337 -18.46 1.74 -5.34
N GLY A 338 -17.97 2.96 -5.18
CA GLY A 338 -18.84 4.12 -5.02
C GLY A 338 -18.15 5.45 -5.27
N LEU A 339 -18.95 6.52 -5.25
CA LEU A 339 -18.47 7.90 -5.22
C LEU A 339 -18.84 8.53 -3.88
N LEU A 340 -17.89 9.24 -3.28
CA LEU A 340 -18.04 9.95 -2.01
C LEU A 340 -17.99 11.45 -2.23
N ASP A 341 -18.82 12.16 -1.46
CA ASP A 341 -18.81 13.61 -1.35
C ASP A 341 -18.07 14.05 -0.08
N ASP A 342 -16.73 14.07 -0.17
CA ASP A 342 -15.85 14.44 0.95
C ASP A 342 -15.97 15.93 1.33
N ALA A 343 -16.56 16.76 0.46
CA ALA A 343 -16.72 18.20 0.65
C ALA A 343 -18.05 18.59 1.33
N ALA A 344 -18.97 17.63 1.54
CA ALA A 344 -20.19 17.88 2.29
C ALA A 344 -19.85 18.38 3.71
N THR A 345 -20.38 19.55 4.06
CA THR A 345 -20.17 20.24 5.35
C THR A 345 -20.36 19.30 6.53
N GLY A 346 -19.25 18.98 7.22
CA GLY A 346 -19.23 18.09 8.39
C GLY A 346 -18.28 16.89 8.27
N GLY A 347 -17.65 16.67 7.09
CA GLY A 347 -16.74 15.54 6.89
C GLY A 347 -17.44 14.18 6.91
N SER A 348 -18.75 14.16 6.62
CA SER A 348 -19.47 12.91 6.40
C SER A 348 -18.98 12.31 5.08
N ASP A 349 -18.42 11.10 5.14
CA ASP A 349 -18.16 10.20 3.99
C ASP A 349 -19.49 9.83 3.29
N ALA A 350 -20.22 10.82 2.80
CA ALA A 350 -21.55 10.64 2.23
C ALA A 350 -21.41 9.96 0.87
N ARG A 351 -21.89 8.72 0.79
CA ARG A 351 -21.96 7.96 -0.46
C ARG A 351 -23.03 8.58 -1.35
N LEU A 352 -22.66 8.84 -2.61
CA LEU A 352 -23.62 9.19 -3.64
C LEU A 352 -24.58 8.02 -3.87
N VAL A 353 -25.84 8.34 -4.16
CA VAL A 353 -26.85 7.33 -4.49
C VAL A 353 -26.52 6.73 -5.85
N ALA A 354 -26.47 5.41 -5.94
CA ALA A 354 -26.29 4.69 -7.18
C ALA A 354 -27.65 4.17 -7.67
N VAL A 355 -27.92 4.31 -8.96
CA VAL A 355 -29.10 3.79 -9.63
C VAL A 355 -28.70 2.88 -10.79
N ASP A 356 -29.57 1.93 -11.14
CA ASP A 356 -29.40 1.12 -12.35
C ASP A 356 -29.65 1.93 -13.64
N ALA A 357 -29.55 1.27 -14.80
CA ALA A 357 -29.77 1.89 -16.10
C ALA A 357 -31.21 2.43 -16.27
N GLN A 358 -32.17 1.89 -15.50
CA GLN A 358 -33.58 2.25 -15.47
C GLN A 358 -33.90 3.33 -14.42
N GLY A 359 -32.92 3.73 -13.61
CA GLY A 359 -33.07 4.75 -12.58
C GLY A 359 -33.58 4.23 -11.23
N GLN A 360 -33.62 2.91 -11.00
CA GLN A 360 -33.98 2.36 -9.71
C GLN A 360 -32.79 2.40 -8.74
N PRO A 361 -32.99 2.79 -7.47
CA PRO A 361 -31.91 2.85 -6.49
C PRO A 361 -31.35 1.47 -6.16
N LEU A 362 -30.02 1.40 -6.08
CA LEU A 362 -29.30 0.19 -5.70
C LEU A 362 -29.12 0.14 -4.18
N ASN A 363 -29.46 -1.00 -3.57
CA ASN A 363 -29.24 -1.23 -2.13
C ASN A 363 -27.75 -1.44 -1.81
N ALA A 364 -26.98 -1.97 -2.77
CA ALA A 364 -25.55 -2.19 -2.65
C ALA A 364 -24.88 -2.12 -4.02
N THR A 365 -23.63 -1.68 -4.06
CA THR A 365 -22.84 -1.49 -5.28
C THR A 365 -21.73 -2.54 -5.41
N PHE A 366 -22.10 -3.81 -5.22
CA PHE A 366 -21.18 -4.95 -5.37
C PHE A 366 -21.01 -5.35 -6.84
N THR A 367 -19.81 -5.19 -7.38
CA THR A 367 -19.57 -5.34 -8.83
C THR A 367 -18.93 -6.66 -9.22
N GLY A 368 -18.51 -7.48 -8.25
CA GLY A 368 -17.85 -8.75 -8.53
C GLY A 368 -17.20 -9.35 -7.29
N ARG A 369 -16.48 -10.45 -7.49
CA ARG A 369 -15.74 -11.16 -6.44
C ARG A 369 -14.28 -11.36 -6.84
N VAL A 370 -13.40 -11.47 -5.85
CA VAL A 370 -11.98 -11.78 -5.99
C VAL A 370 -11.57 -12.82 -4.94
N ARG A 371 -10.79 -13.82 -5.34
CA ARG A 371 -10.27 -14.83 -4.42
C ARG A 371 -9.06 -14.23 -3.74
N LEU A 372 -9.10 -14.12 -2.42
CA LEU A 372 -7.91 -13.81 -1.64
C LEU A 372 -7.56 -15.04 -0.82
N ALA A 373 -6.42 -15.65 -1.10
CA ALA A 373 -5.95 -16.79 -0.31
C ALA A 373 -5.26 -16.30 0.95
N ALA A 374 -5.65 -16.83 2.10
CA ALA A 374 -4.96 -16.63 3.36
C ALA A 374 -3.54 -17.23 3.29
N PRO A 375 -2.55 -16.63 3.98
CA PRO A 375 -1.14 -17.00 3.83
C PRO A 375 -0.80 -18.44 4.24
N ASN A 376 -1.63 -19.05 5.08
CA ASN A 376 -1.43 -20.41 5.60
C ASN A 376 -2.44 -21.41 5.03
N THR A 377 -2.91 -21.19 3.80
CA THR A 377 -3.80 -22.13 3.12
C THR A 377 -3.07 -23.45 2.90
N LEU A 378 -3.58 -24.52 3.52
CA LEU A 378 -2.96 -25.84 3.42
C LEU A 378 -3.22 -26.47 2.05
N GLN A 379 -2.20 -27.14 1.53
CA GLN A 379 -2.31 -27.98 0.34
C GLN A 379 -2.29 -29.44 0.77
N VAL A 380 -3.25 -30.21 0.26
CA VAL A 380 -3.43 -31.63 0.54
C VAL A 380 -3.36 -32.37 -0.78
N GLN A 381 -2.65 -33.49 -0.81
CA GLN A 381 -2.61 -34.34 -2.01
C GLN A 381 -3.94 -35.10 -2.11
N PRO A 382 -4.77 -34.87 -3.14
CA PRO A 382 -6.01 -35.61 -3.28
C PRO A 382 -5.73 -37.09 -3.56
N GLN A 383 -6.59 -37.97 -3.06
CA GLN A 383 -6.51 -39.40 -3.33
C GLN A 383 -6.75 -39.68 -4.82
N ALA A 384 -5.80 -40.33 -5.47
CA ALA A 384 -5.90 -40.72 -6.87
C ALA A 384 -7.06 -41.69 -7.12
N GLY A 385 -7.88 -41.41 -8.13
CA GLY A 385 -9.07 -42.21 -8.46
C GLY A 385 -10.24 -42.06 -7.47
N GLY A 386 -10.13 -41.15 -6.49
CA GLY A 386 -11.22 -40.82 -5.57
C GLY A 386 -12.29 -39.91 -6.18
N PRO A 387 -13.33 -39.56 -5.40
CA PRO A 387 -14.36 -38.63 -5.84
C PRO A 387 -13.80 -37.22 -6.11
N PRO A 388 -14.51 -36.37 -6.90
CA PRO A 388 -14.06 -35.03 -7.26
C PRO A 388 -13.90 -34.09 -6.05
N ILE A 389 -14.72 -34.29 -5.01
CA ILE A 389 -14.60 -33.62 -3.71
C ILE A 389 -14.36 -34.69 -2.66
N GLN A 390 -13.37 -34.48 -1.80
CA GLN A 390 -12.90 -35.44 -0.80
C GLN A 390 -12.91 -34.82 0.58
N LEU A 391 -13.39 -35.56 1.58
CA LEU A 391 -13.28 -35.18 2.98
C LEU A 391 -11.86 -35.47 3.48
N VAL A 392 -11.15 -34.45 3.93
CA VAL A 392 -9.79 -34.54 4.46
C VAL A 392 -9.80 -34.79 5.97
N ASP A 393 -10.58 -34.00 6.70
CA ASP A 393 -10.66 -34.03 8.15
C ASP A 393 -12.04 -33.51 8.59
N TYR A 394 -12.44 -33.84 9.81
CA TYR A 394 -13.63 -33.29 10.43
C TYR A 394 -13.50 -33.25 11.95
N GLU A 395 -14.13 -32.25 12.56
CA GLU A 395 -14.18 -32.11 14.02
C GLU A 395 -15.63 -31.87 14.44
N LEU A 396 -16.14 -32.71 15.35
CA LEU A 396 -17.47 -32.54 15.90
C LEU A 396 -17.47 -32.82 17.41
N ALA A 397 -18.37 -32.16 18.13
CA ALA A 397 -18.65 -32.50 19.51
C ALA A 397 -19.37 -33.87 19.58
N ALA A 398 -18.96 -34.73 20.52
CA ALA A 398 -19.58 -36.04 20.70
C ALA A 398 -21.01 -35.96 21.26
N ARG A 399 -21.34 -34.86 21.95
CA ARG A 399 -22.63 -34.65 22.63
C ARG A 399 -23.30 -33.37 22.13
N TRP A 400 -24.53 -33.50 21.66
CA TRP A 400 -25.36 -32.41 21.16
C TRP A 400 -26.61 -32.25 22.02
N THR A 401 -27.11 -31.03 22.15
CA THR A 401 -28.28 -30.72 22.96
C THR A 401 -29.46 -30.31 22.06
N PRO A 402 -30.64 -30.94 22.19
CA PRO A 402 -31.84 -30.51 21.47
C PRO A 402 -32.12 -29.02 21.62
N GLY A 403 -32.57 -28.37 20.54
CA GLY A 403 -32.89 -26.93 20.54
C GLY A 403 -31.69 -26.00 20.63
N ARG A 404 -30.45 -26.53 20.60
CA ARG A 404 -29.21 -25.75 20.49
C ARG A 404 -28.56 -25.99 19.12
N GLU A 405 -27.76 -25.03 18.69
CA GLU A 405 -26.87 -25.21 17.55
C GLU A 405 -25.63 -26.01 17.97
N ALA A 406 -25.27 -27.02 17.18
CA ALA A 406 -24.05 -27.78 17.37
C ALA A 406 -22.99 -27.32 16.35
N PRO A 407 -21.89 -26.67 16.78
CA PRO A 407 -20.81 -26.32 15.88
C PRO A 407 -20.01 -27.56 15.48
N PHE A 408 -19.61 -27.63 14.22
CA PHE A 408 -18.72 -28.66 13.69
C PHE A 408 -17.87 -28.09 12.56
N ARG A 409 -16.75 -28.75 12.28
CA ARG A 409 -15.79 -28.37 11.24
C ARG A 409 -15.68 -29.49 10.23
N LEU A 410 -15.68 -29.12 8.95
CA LEU A 410 -15.39 -30.01 7.84
C LEU A 410 -14.22 -29.46 7.06
N THR A 411 -13.23 -30.29 6.73
CA THR A 411 -12.12 -29.90 5.85
C THR A 411 -12.22 -30.69 4.57
N TRP A 412 -12.37 -30.00 3.45
CA TRP A 412 -12.56 -30.59 2.13
C TRP A 412 -11.35 -30.34 1.23
N THR A 413 -11.19 -31.15 0.19
CA THR A 413 -10.31 -30.83 -0.93
C THR A 413 -10.92 -31.25 -2.27
N ALA A 414 -10.62 -30.50 -3.32
CA ALA A 414 -11.00 -30.84 -4.68
C ALA A 414 -9.87 -31.62 -5.37
N ALA A 415 -10.20 -32.73 -6.03
CA ALA A 415 -9.22 -33.51 -6.80
C ALA A 415 -8.78 -32.83 -8.10
N ALA A 416 -9.66 -31.99 -8.66
CA ALA A 416 -9.46 -31.19 -9.87
C ALA A 416 -10.37 -29.95 -9.81
N PRO A 417 -10.15 -28.92 -10.65
CA PRO A 417 -11.07 -27.78 -10.76
C PRO A 417 -12.51 -28.24 -11.03
N LEU A 418 -13.46 -27.69 -10.26
CA LEU A 418 -14.86 -28.11 -10.27
C LEU A 418 -15.66 -27.22 -11.25
N PRO A 419 -16.55 -27.80 -12.08
CA PRO A 419 -17.24 -27.05 -13.13
C PRO A 419 -18.43 -26.22 -12.62
N GLY A 420 -18.80 -26.36 -11.34
CA GLY A 420 -19.98 -25.70 -10.79
C GLY A 420 -19.91 -25.48 -9.28
N ASP A 421 -20.91 -24.74 -8.80
CA ASP A 421 -21.11 -24.43 -7.38
C ASP A 421 -22.06 -25.46 -6.77
N TYR A 422 -21.49 -26.34 -5.95
CA TYR A 422 -22.18 -27.45 -5.29
C TYR A 422 -22.55 -27.10 -3.85
N GLN A 423 -23.64 -27.70 -3.39
CA GLN A 423 -24.14 -27.55 -2.04
C GLN A 423 -23.64 -28.68 -1.14
N THR A 424 -23.24 -28.33 0.07
CA THR A 424 -22.91 -29.30 1.13
C THR A 424 -24.21 -29.74 1.80
N PHE A 425 -24.58 -31.01 1.66
CA PHE A 425 -25.66 -31.58 2.48
C PHE A 425 -25.09 -32.10 3.81
N VAL A 426 -25.88 -31.95 4.88
CA VAL A 426 -25.54 -32.47 6.21
C VAL A 426 -26.82 -33.03 6.80
N HIS A 427 -26.90 -34.36 6.90
CA HIS A 427 -28.09 -35.07 7.32
C HIS A 427 -27.81 -35.82 8.61
N LEU A 428 -28.70 -35.65 9.58
CA LEU A 428 -28.75 -36.45 10.80
C LEU A 428 -29.74 -37.59 10.55
N ARG A 429 -29.28 -38.84 10.67
CA ARG A 429 -30.07 -40.03 10.37
C ARG A 429 -30.29 -40.90 11.59
N ASP A 430 -31.49 -41.48 11.70
CA ASP A 430 -31.77 -42.54 12.65
C ASP A 430 -31.03 -43.82 12.22
N PRO A 431 -30.15 -44.39 13.06
CA PRO A 431 -29.36 -45.57 12.70
C PRO A 431 -30.22 -46.85 12.52
N ALA A 432 -31.45 -46.89 13.05
CA ALA A 432 -32.32 -48.06 12.97
C ALA A 432 -33.03 -48.18 11.61
N ASN A 433 -33.46 -47.07 11.02
CA ASN A 433 -34.24 -47.05 9.77
C ASN A 433 -33.60 -46.22 8.64
N GLY A 434 -32.53 -45.48 8.92
CA GLY A 434 -31.80 -44.64 7.95
C GLY A 434 -32.53 -43.35 7.57
N GLN A 435 -33.65 -43.00 8.21
CA GLN A 435 -34.42 -41.80 7.90
C GLN A 435 -33.69 -40.54 8.36
N ASN A 436 -33.73 -39.48 7.53
CA ASN A 436 -33.26 -38.16 7.90
C ASN A 436 -34.20 -37.56 8.96
N VAL A 437 -33.69 -37.35 10.18
CA VAL A 437 -34.42 -36.73 11.30
C VAL A 437 -34.18 -35.22 11.38
N ALA A 438 -33.06 -34.74 10.84
CA ALA A 438 -32.74 -33.31 10.71
C ALA A 438 -31.74 -33.11 9.57
N GLN A 439 -31.67 -31.88 9.02
CA GLN A 439 -30.72 -31.52 7.98
C GLN A 439 -30.28 -30.05 8.06
N ALA A 440 -29.08 -29.77 7.56
CA ALA A 440 -28.49 -28.43 7.53
C ALA A 440 -27.76 -28.21 6.19
N ASP A 441 -28.50 -28.32 5.10
CA ASP A 441 -27.92 -28.20 3.75
C ASP A 441 -27.65 -26.74 3.39
N GLY A 442 -26.57 -26.49 2.65
CA GLY A 442 -26.22 -25.13 2.23
C GLY A 442 -24.89 -25.05 1.50
N PRO A 443 -24.56 -23.89 0.93
CA PRO A 443 -23.27 -23.71 0.27
C PRO A 443 -22.14 -23.79 1.30
N PRO A 444 -20.96 -24.30 0.91
CA PRO A 444 -19.79 -24.26 1.78
C PRO A 444 -19.45 -22.81 2.15
N LEU A 445 -19.00 -22.60 3.40
CA LEU A 445 -18.61 -21.28 3.91
C LEU A 445 -19.71 -20.23 3.72
N ALA A 446 -20.97 -20.63 3.89
CA ALA A 446 -22.15 -19.80 3.69
C ALA A 446 -22.21 -19.10 2.31
N GLY A 447 -21.57 -19.69 1.28
CA GLY A 447 -21.54 -19.15 -0.08
C GLY A 447 -20.40 -18.15 -0.34
N TRP A 448 -19.57 -17.85 0.66
CA TRP A 448 -18.41 -16.97 0.49
C TRP A 448 -17.26 -17.63 -0.24
N TYR A 449 -17.25 -18.95 -0.39
CA TYR A 449 -16.24 -19.63 -1.18
C TYR A 449 -16.82 -20.83 -1.96
N PRO A 450 -17.46 -20.55 -3.11
CA PRO A 450 -18.12 -21.57 -3.92
C PRO A 450 -17.14 -22.60 -4.45
N THR A 451 -17.61 -23.84 -4.67
CA THR A 451 -16.74 -24.96 -5.07
C THR A 451 -16.07 -24.76 -6.42
N SER A 452 -16.66 -24.00 -7.36
CA SER A 452 -16.00 -23.69 -8.64
C SER A 452 -14.74 -22.84 -8.50
N TRP A 453 -14.52 -22.23 -7.33
CA TRP A 453 -13.35 -21.41 -7.02
C TRP A 453 -12.23 -22.19 -6.34
N TRP A 454 -12.45 -23.47 -6.05
CA TRP A 454 -11.48 -24.31 -5.35
C TRP A 454 -10.42 -24.83 -6.32
N PRO A 455 -9.14 -24.46 -6.14
CA PRO A 455 -8.03 -25.12 -6.82
C PRO A 455 -7.92 -26.58 -6.40
N ALA A 456 -7.37 -27.40 -7.29
CA ALA A 456 -7.07 -28.79 -6.96
C ALA A 456 -6.06 -28.87 -5.81
N GLY A 457 -6.34 -29.71 -4.82
CA GLY A 457 -5.48 -29.91 -3.65
C GLY A 457 -5.59 -28.84 -2.57
N GLU A 458 -6.40 -27.79 -2.74
CA GLU A 458 -6.62 -26.82 -1.66
C GLU A 458 -7.43 -27.46 -0.52
N ALA A 459 -6.99 -27.27 0.73
CA ALA A 459 -7.77 -27.63 1.91
C ALA A 459 -8.72 -26.50 2.29
N VAL A 460 -10.02 -26.75 2.17
CA VAL A 460 -11.08 -25.80 2.48
C VAL A 460 -11.77 -26.19 3.78
N THR A 461 -11.49 -25.43 4.83
CA THR A 461 -12.07 -25.62 6.16
C THR A 461 -13.37 -24.84 6.30
N ASP A 462 -14.48 -25.55 6.47
CA ASP A 462 -15.83 -25.01 6.61
C ASP A 462 -16.33 -25.21 8.04
N TRP A 463 -16.57 -24.10 8.75
CA TRP A 463 -17.15 -24.09 10.10
C TRP A 463 -18.66 -23.92 9.99
N ARG A 464 -19.42 -24.87 10.53
CA ARG A 464 -20.87 -24.91 10.38
C ARG A 464 -21.55 -25.11 11.72
N ASN A 465 -22.75 -24.56 11.82
CA ASN A 465 -23.66 -24.81 12.94
C ASN A 465 -24.81 -25.69 12.46
N PHE A 466 -25.04 -26.81 13.14
CA PHE A 466 -26.17 -27.69 12.88
C PHE A 466 -27.32 -27.31 13.83
N PRO A 467 -28.46 -26.81 13.34
CA PRO A 467 -29.63 -26.57 14.19
C PRO A 467 -30.30 -27.90 14.57
N LEU A 468 -30.31 -28.26 15.86
CA LEU A 468 -31.03 -29.44 16.34
C LEU A 468 -32.49 -29.08 16.67
N PRO A 469 -33.48 -29.87 16.20
CA PRO A 469 -34.87 -29.74 16.64
C PRO A 469 -34.98 -29.88 18.17
N ALA A 470 -35.83 -29.05 18.79
CA ALA A 470 -36.02 -29.07 20.25
C ALA A 470 -36.76 -30.32 20.74
N ASP A 471 -37.55 -30.94 19.86
CA ASP A 471 -38.31 -32.16 20.06
C ASP A 471 -37.56 -33.43 19.65
N LEU A 472 -36.29 -33.32 19.21
CA LEU A 472 -35.47 -34.47 18.85
C LEU A 472 -35.25 -35.37 20.07
N PRO A 473 -35.70 -36.65 20.05
CA PRO A 473 -35.54 -37.54 21.18
C PRO A 473 -34.06 -37.77 21.54
N PRO A 474 -33.69 -37.84 22.84
CA PRO A 474 -32.35 -38.26 23.23
C PRO A 474 -32.01 -39.63 22.65
N GLY A 475 -30.79 -39.79 22.15
CA GLY A 475 -30.39 -41.00 21.44
C GLY A 475 -29.10 -40.85 20.65
N ARG A 476 -28.70 -41.92 19.96
CA ARG A 476 -27.54 -41.90 19.08
C ARG A 476 -28.00 -41.77 17.64
N TYR A 477 -27.47 -40.78 16.93
CA TYR A 477 -27.81 -40.51 15.54
C TYR A 477 -26.57 -40.53 14.67
N ARG A 478 -26.70 -40.92 13.41
CA ARG A 478 -25.60 -40.95 12.46
C ARG A 478 -25.53 -39.63 11.70
N LEU A 479 -24.37 -38.97 11.70
CA LEU A 479 -24.16 -37.73 10.95
C LEU A 479 -23.52 -38.03 9.60
N VAL A 480 -24.13 -37.53 8.54
CA VAL A 480 -23.75 -37.87 7.17
C VAL A 480 -23.61 -36.61 6.34
N VAL A 481 -22.52 -36.52 5.56
CA VAL A 481 -22.19 -35.33 4.78
C VAL A 481 -21.76 -35.67 3.35
N GLY A 482 -21.80 -34.65 2.48
CA GLY A 482 -21.29 -34.72 1.12
C GLY A 482 -21.82 -33.57 0.27
N PHE A 483 -21.72 -33.71 -1.05
CA PHE A 483 -22.12 -32.65 -1.99
C PHE A 483 -23.23 -33.08 -2.94
N TYR A 484 -24.02 -32.11 -3.37
CA TYR A 484 -24.98 -32.26 -4.44
C TYR A 484 -25.01 -31.02 -5.34
N ASP A 485 -25.37 -31.21 -6.60
CA ASP A 485 -25.70 -30.14 -7.52
C ASP A 485 -27.12 -29.65 -7.26
N LEU A 486 -27.29 -28.36 -6.98
CA LEU A 486 -28.60 -27.77 -6.71
C LEU A 486 -29.50 -27.79 -7.95
N ALA A 487 -28.94 -27.63 -9.15
CA ALA A 487 -29.71 -27.56 -10.39
C ALA A 487 -30.31 -28.92 -10.77
N GLY A 488 -29.51 -29.99 -10.67
CA GLY A 488 -29.95 -31.35 -10.95
C GLY A 488 -30.47 -32.13 -9.73
N GLN A 489 -30.26 -31.63 -8.51
CA GLN A 489 -30.40 -32.38 -7.25
C GLN A 489 -29.66 -33.73 -7.24
N GLN A 490 -28.59 -33.83 -8.04
CA GLN A 490 -27.79 -35.04 -8.14
C GLN A 490 -26.59 -34.96 -7.20
N ARG A 491 -26.28 -36.09 -6.57
CA ARG A 491 -25.12 -36.21 -5.69
C ARG A 491 -23.82 -36.06 -6.49
N VAL A 492 -22.87 -35.35 -5.90
CA VAL A 492 -21.51 -35.20 -6.42
C VAL A 492 -20.55 -36.00 -5.55
N GLY A 493 -20.02 -37.09 -6.10
CA GLY A 493 -19.11 -37.97 -5.38
C GLY A 493 -19.79 -38.86 -4.34
N GLN A 494 -19.07 -39.18 -3.26
CA GLN A 494 -19.48 -40.15 -2.25
C GLN A 494 -20.20 -39.51 -1.06
N GLU A 495 -20.92 -40.34 -0.31
CA GLU A 495 -21.32 -40.07 1.07
C GLU A 495 -20.17 -40.26 2.05
N PHE A 496 -20.07 -39.39 3.05
CA PHE A 496 -19.18 -39.59 4.18
C PHE A 496 -20.00 -39.73 5.46
N ASP A 497 -19.89 -40.89 6.11
CA ASP A 497 -20.41 -41.13 7.46
C ASP A 497 -19.38 -40.65 8.48
N LEU A 498 -19.73 -39.62 9.26
CA LEU A 498 -18.86 -39.03 10.28
C LEU A 498 -18.92 -39.77 11.62
N GLY A 499 -19.80 -40.77 11.73
CA GLY A 499 -20.02 -41.58 12.92
C GLY A 499 -21.30 -41.19 13.67
N LEU A 500 -21.37 -41.64 14.93
CA LEU A 500 -22.53 -41.44 15.79
C LEU A 500 -22.34 -40.23 16.72
N VAL A 501 -23.33 -39.35 16.75
CA VAL A 501 -23.48 -38.27 17.73
C VAL A 501 -24.50 -38.67 18.79
N GLU A 502 -24.23 -38.28 20.04
CA GLU A 502 -25.12 -38.53 21.16
C GLU A 502 -25.93 -37.27 21.47
N VAL A 503 -27.25 -37.36 21.35
CA VAL A 503 -28.18 -36.29 21.69
C VAL A 503 -28.63 -36.48 23.13
N GLN A 504 -28.32 -35.52 24.00
CA GLN A 504 -28.68 -35.53 25.42
C GLN A 504 -29.25 -34.16 25.85
N PRO A 505 -30.19 -34.12 26.80
CA PRO A 505 -30.80 -32.88 27.30
C PRO A 505 -29.81 -31.88 27.91
#